data_AF-A0A7I4XYB7-F1
#
_entry.id   AF-A0A7I4XYB7-F1
#
_cell.length_a   1.000
_cell.length_b   1.000
_cell.length_c   1.000
_cell.angle_alpha   90.00
_cell.angle_beta   90.00
_cell.angle_gamma   90.00
#
_symmetry.space_group_name_H-M   'P 1'
#
loop_
_entity.id
_entity.type
_entity.pdbx_description
1 polymer ?
#
loop_
_entity_poly.entity_id
_entity_poly.type
_entity_poly.pdbx_seq_one_letter_code
_entity_poly.pdbx_strand_id
1 'polypeptide(L)'
;MLVKVSVGSKSFPIEIGKDDGSISTLGELKSHISKEANIESSCMKIIHRGKTITGEDDLSLVDMNFKENDKILIMGKVSSSLKDDPGFSALVAYEKANLLGLQKQHEQIESDLSAMELNFLDVQKSLEMVKRMEKRLAHFTETSMKHLEALDGLSIIKEDTSETQATRNREKRKSLIDGINTLLNGNDKLIRRLEEYKKKLLGEIIE
;
A
#
# COMPACT_ATOMS: atom_id res chain seq x y z
N MET A 1 1.49 33.70 -27.46
CA MET A 1 2.33 33.98 -26.27
C MET A 1 2.89 32.68 -25.75
N LEU A 2 4.21 32.51 -25.71
CA LEU A 2 4.83 31.28 -25.25
C LEU A 2 5.05 31.32 -23.73
N VAL A 3 4.48 30.35 -23.01
CA VAL A 3 4.51 30.27 -21.55
C VAL A 3 5.12 28.93 -21.14
N LYS A 4 5.98 28.93 -20.11
CA LYS A 4 6.61 27.71 -19.63
C LYS A 4 5.80 27.12 -18.47
N VAL A 5 5.25 25.94 -18.70
CA VAL A 5 4.49 25.19 -17.71
C VAL A 5 5.41 24.18 -17.02
N SER A 6 5.47 24.24 -15.69
CA SER A 6 6.23 23.31 -14.86
C SER A 6 5.28 22.48 -14.00
N VAL A 7 5.36 21.15 -14.15
CA VAL A 7 4.64 20.15 -13.36
C VAL A 7 5.68 19.31 -12.63
N GLY A 8 5.89 19.58 -11.34
CA GLY A 8 6.94 18.91 -10.55
C GLY A 8 8.32 19.07 -11.21
N SER A 9 8.95 17.96 -11.61
CA SER A 9 10.25 17.94 -12.29
C SER A 9 10.19 18.07 -13.82
N LYS A 10 8.99 18.05 -14.42
CA LYS A 10 8.81 18.16 -15.88
C LYS A 10 8.42 19.59 -16.24
N SER A 11 9.00 20.15 -17.30
CA SER A 11 8.62 21.46 -17.82
C SER A 11 8.48 21.46 -19.32
N PHE A 12 7.39 22.01 -19.85
CA PHE A 12 7.11 22.08 -21.28
C PHE A 12 6.57 23.46 -21.66
N PRO A 13 6.87 23.97 -22.87
CA PRO A 13 6.33 25.23 -23.36
C PRO A 13 4.90 25.03 -23.89
N ILE A 14 4.00 25.98 -23.61
CA ILE A 14 2.64 26.04 -24.15
C ILE A 14 2.44 27.40 -24.83
N GLU A 15 1.82 27.41 -26.01
CA GLU A 15 1.43 28.62 -26.73
C GLU A 15 -0.02 29.04 -26.39
N ILE A 16 -0.17 30.21 -25.77
CA ILE A 16 -1.44 30.85 -25.38
C ILE A 16 -1.70 32.05 -26.31
N GLY A 17 -2.85 32.17 -26.94
CA GLY A 17 -3.09 33.17 -27.99
C GLY A 17 -4.49 33.11 -28.62
N LYS A 18 -4.79 34.06 -29.53
CA LYS A 18 -6.08 34.20 -30.23
C LYS A 18 -6.04 33.74 -31.71
N ASP A 19 -4.98 33.03 -32.13
CA ASP A 19 -4.85 32.51 -33.49
C ASP A 19 -5.23 31.02 -33.56
N ASP A 20 -5.54 30.52 -34.77
CA ASP A 20 -6.15 29.23 -35.18
C ASP A 20 -5.47 27.90 -34.69
N GLY A 21 -4.65 27.96 -33.64
CA GLY A 21 -4.08 26.80 -32.96
C GLY A 21 -3.65 27.09 -31.51
N SER A 22 -4.07 28.21 -30.95
CA SER A 22 -3.66 28.68 -29.62
C SER A 22 -4.76 28.49 -28.57
N ILE A 23 -4.34 28.16 -27.34
CA ILE A 23 -5.24 27.95 -26.20
C ILE A 23 -5.78 29.30 -25.72
N SER A 24 -7.12 29.41 -25.64
CA SER A 24 -7.81 30.68 -25.39
C SER A 24 -8.47 30.74 -24.00
N THR A 25 -8.89 29.59 -23.46
CA THR A 25 -9.60 29.48 -22.17
C THR A 25 -8.82 28.69 -21.12
N LEU A 26 -9.12 28.93 -19.83
CA LEU A 26 -8.60 28.12 -18.73
C LEU A 26 -9.02 26.65 -18.83
N GLY A 27 -10.21 26.35 -19.37
CA GLY A 27 -10.66 24.98 -19.63
C GLY A 27 -9.81 24.25 -20.68
N GLU A 28 -9.44 24.91 -21.76
CA GLU A 28 -8.55 24.35 -22.79
C GLU A 28 -7.12 24.15 -22.27
N LEU A 29 -6.63 25.10 -21.45
CA LEU A 29 -5.33 24.98 -20.79
C LEU A 29 -5.29 23.76 -19.86
N LYS A 30 -6.28 23.64 -18.95
CA LYS A 30 -6.44 22.47 -18.06
C LYS A 30 -6.51 21.17 -18.85
N SER A 31 -7.23 21.15 -19.97
CA SER A 31 -7.37 19.96 -20.82
C SER A 31 -6.07 19.57 -21.51
N HIS A 32 -5.30 20.54 -22.02
CA HIS A 32 -4.01 20.29 -22.64
C HIS A 32 -2.98 19.78 -21.62
N ILE A 33 -2.92 20.41 -20.45
CA ILE A 33 -2.07 19.97 -19.34
C ILE A 33 -2.51 18.59 -18.83
N SER A 34 -3.82 18.32 -18.78
CA SER A 34 -4.33 17.01 -18.36
C SER A 34 -3.83 15.89 -19.29
N LYS A 35 -3.86 16.13 -20.61
CA LYS A 35 -3.34 15.18 -21.62
C LYS A 35 -1.83 14.99 -21.52
N GLU A 36 -1.07 16.07 -21.35
CA GLU A 36 0.39 16.04 -21.44
C GLU A 36 1.06 15.65 -20.11
N ALA A 37 0.47 16.06 -18.99
CA ALA A 37 1.00 15.82 -17.64
C ALA A 37 0.27 14.70 -16.88
N ASN A 38 -0.79 14.12 -17.44
CA ASN A 38 -1.63 13.09 -16.82
C ASN A 38 -2.09 13.52 -15.42
N ILE A 39 -2.72 14.70 -15.34
CA ILE A 39 -3.29 15.28 -14.12
C ILE A 39 -4.79 15.50 -14.33
N GLU A 40 -5.61 15.10 -13.37
CA GLU A 40 -7.06 15.33 -13.41
C GLU A 40 -7.39 16.82 -13.28
N SER A 41 -8.22 17.34 -14.20
CA SER A 41 -8.62 18.76 -14.26
C SER A 41 -9.26 19.26 -12.96
N SER A 42 -10.00 18.40 -12.24
CA SER A 42 -10.66 18.70 -10.96
C SER A 42 -9.69 18.95 -9.81
N CYS A 43 -8.48 18.39 -9.85
CA CYS A 43 -7.49 18.50 -8.78
C CYS A 43 -6.30 19.40 -9.16
N MET A 44 -6.38 20.09 -10.30
CA MET A 44 -5.31 20.92 -10.82
C MET A 44 -5.34 22.31 -10.18
N LYS A 45 -4.30 22.68 -9.43
CA LYS A 45 -4.04 24.05 -8.97
C LYS A 45 -3.00 24.69 -9.87
N ILE A 46 -3.41 25.71 -10.60
CA ILE A 46 -2.52 26.53 -11.43
C ILE A 46 -2.00 27.67 -10.55
N ILE A 47 -0.68 27.83 -10.48
CA ILE A 47 -0.01 28.87 -9.69
C ILE A 47 0.78 29.75 -10.64
N HIS A 48 0.47 31.04 -10.65
CA HIS A 48 1.17 32.05 -11.44
C HIS A 48 1.66 33.16 -10.51
N ARG A 49 2.97 33.48 -10.56
CA ARG A 49 3.61 34.53 -9.75
C ARG A 49 3.26 34.49 -8.25
N GLY A 50 3.16 33.28 -7.68
CA GLY A 50 2.83 33.07 -6.27
C GLY A 50 1.35 33.21 -5.90
N LYS A 51 0.47 33.44 -6.89
CA LYS A 51 -0.98 33.43 -6.72
C LYS A 51 -1.57 32.17 -7.34
N THR A 52 -2.42 31.48 -6.58
CA THR A 52 -3.20 30.35 -7.11
C THR A 52 -4.35 30.91 -7.94
N ILE A 53 -4.40 30.54 -9.22
CA ILE A 53 -5.52 30.82 -10.11
C ILE A 53 -6.57 29.73 -9.85
N THR A 54 -7.60 30.08 -9.10
CA THR A 54 -8.83 29.29 -8.95
C THR A 54 -9.95 30.02 -9.65
N GLY A 55 -10.47 29.44 -10.72
CA GLY A 55 -11.53 30.02 -11.54
C GLY A 55 -12.28 28.98 -12.35
N GLU A 56 -13.53 29.30 -12.68
CA GLU A 56 -14.39 28.55 -13.62
C GLU A 56 -13.76 28.50 -15.02
N ASP A 57 -14.11 27.46 -15.77
CA ASP A 57 -13.46 27.09 -17.03
C ASP A 57 -13.59 28.16 -18.14
N ASP A 58 -14.47 29.15 -17.94
CA ASP A 58 -14.77 30.25 -18.85
C ASP A 58 -13.85 31.49 -18.69
N LEU A 59 -12.94 31.50 -17.69
CA LEU A 59 -12.02 32.62 -17.53
C LEU A 59 -10.98 32.64 -18.67
N SER A 60 -10.96 33.77 -19.39
CA SER A 60 -10.06 34.02 -20.51
C SER A 60 -8.63 34.25 -20.02
N LEU A 61 -7.67 33.53 -20.61
CA LEU A 61 -6.25 33.66 -20.25
C LEU A 61 -5.68 35.05 -20.61
N VAL A 62 -6.36 35.80 -21.48
CA VAL A 62 -5.99 37.16 -21.89
C VAL A 62 -6.16 38.18 -20.75
N ASP A 63 -7.11 37.98 -19.84
CA ASP A 63 -7.36 38.88 -18.71
C ASP A 63 -6.34 38.71 -17.56
N MET A 64 -5.54 37.64 -17.62
CA MET A 64 -4.58 37.26 -16.57
C MET A 64 -3.18 37.89 -16.75
N ASN A 65 -2.99 38.78 -17.74
CA ASN A 65 -1.73 39.51 -17.98
C ASN A 65 -0.47 38.61 -18.02
N PHE A 66 -0.56 37.45 -18.70
CA PHE A 66 0.60 36.61 -18.96
C PHE A 66 1.60 37.36 -19.85
N LYS A 67 2.88 37.35 -19.46
CA LYS A 67 3.99 37.84 -20.28
C LYS A 67 4.66 36.68 -21.01
N GLU A 68 5.33 37.00 -22.11
CA GLU A 68 6.18 36.05 -22.84
C GLU A 68 7.25 35.47 -21.91
N ASN A 69 7.41 34.14 -21.91
CA ASN A 69 8.26 33.35 -21.00
C ASN A 69 7.84 33.34 -19.51
N ASP A 70 6.59 33.66 -19.18
CA ASP A 70 6.11 33.49 -17.80
C ASP A 70 6.20 32.01 -17.37
N LYS A 71 6.53 31.80 -16.09
CA LYS A 71 6.55 30.48 -15.47
C LYS A 71 5.22 30.21 -14.78
N ILE A 72 4.49 29.21 -15.24
CA ILE A 72 3.31 28.68 -14.58
C ILE A 72 3.73 27.41 -13.85
N LEU A 73 3.48 27.38 -12.54
CA LEU A 73 3.66 26.16 -11.75
C LEU A 73 2.32 25.47 -11.61
N ILE A 74 2.28 24.18 -11.89
CA ILE A 74 1.08 23.38 -11.76
C ILE A 74 1.29 22.39 -10.64
N MET A 75 0.41 22.48 -9.65
CA MET A 75 0.31 21.50 -8.58
C MET A 75 -1.01 20.77 -8.72
N GLY A 76 -0.95 19.52 -9.12
CA GLY A 76 -2.08 18.63 -9.09
C GLY A 76 -1.62 17.28 -8.58
N LYS A 77 -2.54 16.51 -7.99
CA LYS A 77 -2.30 15.08 -7.92
C LYS A 77 -2.24 14.60 -9.36
N VAL A 78 -1.12 13.97 -9.73
CA VAL A 78 -1.09 13.12 -10.92
C VAL A 78 -2.33 12.26 -10.82
N SER A 79 -3.12 12.18 -11.89
CA SER A 79 -4.08 11.09 -12.02
C SER A 79 -3.23 9.83 -12.17
N SER A 80 -2.64 9.41 -11.04
CA SER A 80 -2.14 8.07 -10.87
C SER A 80 -3.35 7.21 -11.15
N SER A 81 -3.34 6.70 -12.37
CA SER A 81 -4.24 5.72 -12.91
C SER A 81 -4.64 4.74 -11.82
N LEU A 82 -5.94 4.45 -11.78
CA LEU A 82 -6.65 3.63 -10.81
C LEU A 82 -6.96 4.45 -9.55
N LYS A 83 -8.15 5.08 -9.51
CA LYS A 83 -8.85 5.34 -8.23
C LYS A 83 -8.63 4.10 -7.38
N ASP A 84 -8.01 4.22 -6.20
CA ASP A 84 -7.85 3.09 -5.30
C ASP A 84 -9.25 2.50 -5.10
N ASP A 85 -9.47 1.35 -5.73
CA ASP A 85 -10.75 0.68 -5.65
C ASP A 85 -11.03 0.42 -4.17
N PRO A 86 -12.28 0.55 -3.70
CA PRO A 86 -12.63 0.21 -2.33
C PRO A 86 -12.08 -1.17 -1.90
N GLY A 87 -11.99 -2.13 -2.83
CA GLY A 87 -11.36 -3.43 -2.63
C GLY A 87 -9.84 -3.37 -2.44
N PHE A 88 -9.11 -2.54 -3.19
CA PHE A 88 -7.67 -2.38 -3.01
C PHE A 88 -7.36 -1.68 -1.68
N SER A 89 -8.11 -0.63 -1.34
CA SER A 89 -7.96 0.06 -0.06
C SER A 89 -8.29 -0.86 1.12
N ALA A 90 -9.29 -1.74 0.99
CA ALA A 90 -9.62 -2.73 2.02
C ALA A 90 -8.47 -3.73 2.24
N LEU A 91 -7.83 -4.21 1.16
CA LEU A 91 -6.66 -5.08 1.26
C LEU A 91 -5.47 -4.41 1.95
N VAL A 92 -5.18 -3.16 1.61
CA VAL A 92 -4.08 -2.39 2.22
C VAL A 92 -4.37 -2.10 3.69
N ALA A 93 -5.62 -1.78 4.03
CA ALA A 93 -6.03 -1.59 5.42
C ALA A 93 -5.89 -2.90 6.22
N TYR A 94 -6.29 -4.03 5.62
CA TYR A 94 -6.18 -5.35 6.23
C TYR A 94 -4.72 -5.76 6.49
N GLU A 95 -3.84 -5.53 5.50
CA GLU A 95 -2.40 -5.75 5.63
C GLU A 95 -1.82 -4.98 6.83
N LYS A 96 -2.11 -3.68 6.92
CA LYS A 96 -1.59 -2.83 8.00
C LYS A 96 -2.12 -3.23 9.37
N ALA A 97 -3.40 -3.60 9.47
CA ALA A 97 -4.02 -3.93 10.74
C ALA A 97 -3.60 -5.31 11.25
N ASN A 98 -3.55 -6.31 10.38
CA ASN A 98 -3.47 -7.71 10.79
C ASN A 98 -2.07 -8.31 10.61
N LEU A 99 -1.41 -8.06 9.48
CA LEU A 99 -0.16 -8.74 9.14
C LEU A 99 1.00 -8.30 10.05
N LEU A 100 1.08 -7.00 10.36
CA LEU A 100 2.06 -6.46 11.32
C LEU A 100 1.88 -7.03 12.73
N GLY A 101 0.63 -7.21 13.17
CA GLY A 101 0.34 -7.81 14.48
C GLY A 101 0.74 -9.28 14.53
N LEU A 102 0.41 -10.02 13.47
CA LEU A 102 0.73 -11.44 13.33
C LEU A 102 2.25 -11.67 13.30
N GLN A 103 2.99 -10.86 12.54
CA GLN A 103 4.44 -10.95 12.47
C GLN A 103 5.10 -10.71 13.84
N LYS A 104 4.67 -9.67 14.56
CA LYS A 104 5.19 -9.40 15.92
C LYS A 104 4.91 -10.55 16.89
N GLN A 105 3.72 -11.15 16.81
CA GLN A 105 3.39 -12.31 17.63
C GLN A 105 4.31 -13.50 17.32
N HIS A 106 4.57 -13.78 16.05
CA HIS A 106 5.51 -14.83 15.64
C HIS A 106 6.92 -14.58 16.16
N GLU A 107 7.46 -13.36 15.98
CA GLU A 107 8.78 -12.96 16.48
C GLU A 107 8.89 -13.11 18.01
N GLN A 108 7.83 -12.74 18.75
CA GLN A 108 7.80 -12.91 20.20
C GLN A 108 7.80 -14.38 20.62
N ILE A 109 7.02 -15.23 19.94
CA ILE A 109 7.02 -16.68 20.19
C ILE A 109 8.40 -17.28 19.93
N GLU A 110 9.06 -16.89 18.84
CA GLU A 110 10.41 -17.35 18.49
C GLU A 110 11.45 -16.93 19.53
N SER A 111 11.37 -15.69 20.00
CA SER A 111 12.25 -15.18 21.07
C SER A 111 12.03 -15.92 22.37
N ASP A 112 10.76 -16.13 22.77
CA ASP A 112 10.42 -16.87 23.99
C ASP A 112 10.88 -18.34 23.92
N LEU A 113 10.72 -18.99 22.76
CA LEU A 113 11.18 -20.37 22.55
C LEU A 113 12.71 -20.46 22.68
N SER A 114 13.42 -19.51 22.07
CA SER A 114 14.89 -19.45 22.16
C SER A 114 15.36 -19.21 23.60
N ALA A 115 14.63 -18.42 24.39
CA ALA A 115 14.91 -18.22 25.81
C ALA A 115 14.64 -19.49 26.65
N MET A 116 13.59 -20.25 26.33
CA MET A 116 13.31 -21.53 27.00
C MET A 116 14.43 -22.55 26.78
N GLU A 117 15.00 -22.60 25.57
CA GLU A 117 16.10 -23.52 25.23
C GLU A 117 17.40 -23.25 25.99
N LEU A 118 17.57 -22.07 26.59
CA LEU A 118 18.71 -21.77 27.45
C LEU A 118 18.69 -22.55 28.77
N ASN A 119 17.60 -23.28 29.08
CA ASN A 119 17.52 -24.24 30.19
C ASN A 119 17.87 -23.68 31.57
N PHE A 120 17.53 -22.42 31.84
CA PHE A 120 17.70 -21.83 33.18
C PHE A 120 16.69 -22.35 34.22
N LEU A 121 15.66 -23.08 33.77
CA LEU A 121 14.56 -23.59 34.59
C LEU A 121 14.74 -25.09 34.89
N ASP A 122 14.18 -25.52 36.01
CA ASP A 122 14.07 -26.94 36.35
C ASP A 122 13.11 -27.67 35.40
N VAL A 123 13.36 -28.96 35.18
CA VAL A 123 12.65 -29.78 34.18
C VAL A 123 11.13 -29.71 34.34
N GLN A 124 10.60 -29.71 35.57
CA GLN A 124 9.15 -29.64 35.80
C GLN A 124 8.55 -28.31 35.32
N LYS A 125 9.19 -27.18 35.64
CA LYS A 125 8.74 -25.86 35.16
C LYS A 125 8.93 -25.70 33.67
N SER A 126 10.01 -26.24 33.11
CA SER A 126 10.24 -26.25 31.66
C SER A 126 9.13 -27.01 30.93
N LEU A 127 8.68 -28.16 31.43
CA LEU A 127 7.54 -28.90 30.88
C LEU A 127 6.21 -28.13 30.98
N GLU A 128 5.97 -27.39 32.06
CA GLU A 128 4.79 -26.52 32.17
C GLU A 128 4.83 -25.39 31.12
N MET A 129 6.00 -24.79 30.92
CA MET A 129 6.19 -23.76 29.89
C MET A 129 6.04 -24.32 28.48
N VAL A 130 6.52 -25.54 28.21
CA VAL A 130 6.27 -26.25 26.94
C VAL A 130 4.78 -26.37 26.67
N LYS A 131 3.98 -26.79 27.66
CA LYS A 131 2.51 -26.89 27.51
C LYS A 131 1.85 -25.53 27.23
N ARG A 132 2.36 -24.45 27.83
CA ARG A 132 1.88 -23.09 27.53
C ARG A 132 2.29 -22.65 26.12
N MET A 133 3.49 -23.01 25.67
CA MET A 133 3.98 -22.70 24.34
C MET A 133 3.22 -23.46 23.25
N GLU A 134 2.93 -24.75 23.44
CA GLU A 134 2.08 -25.56 22.55
C GLU A 134 0.73 -24.87 22.31
N LYS A 135 0.08 -24.38 23.39
CA LYS A 135 -1.18 -23.62 23.27
C LYS A 135 -1.02 -22.32 22.49
N ARG A 136 0.07 -21.58 22.69
CA ARG A 136 0.33 -20.33 21.96
C ARG A 136 0.56 -20.59 20.47
N LEU A 137 1.34 -21.61 20.13
CA LEU A 137 1.60 -22.02 18.75
C LEU A 137 0.31 -22.48 18.04
N ALA A 138 -0.54 -23.26 18.72
CA ALA A 138 -1.84 -23.68 18.19
C ALA A 138 -2.79 -22.49 17.97
N HIS A 139 -2.84 -21.56 18.93
CA HIS A 139 -3.64 -20.34 18.80
C HIS A 139 -3.15 -19.44 17.66
N PHE A 140 -1.84 -19.35 17.45
CA PHE A 140 -1.25 -18.63 16.33
C PHE A 140 -1.67 -19.23 14.98
N THR A 141 -1.64 -20.56 14.85
CA THR A 141 -2.11 -21.27 13.65
C THR A 141 -3.58 -20.96 13.38
N GLU A 142 -4.45 -21.08 14.40
CA GLU A 142 -5.88 -20.81 14.25
C GLU A 142 -6.16 -19.36 13.84
N THR A 143 -5.45 -18.40 14.44
CA THR A 143 -5.59 -16.97 14.11
C THR A 143 -5.14 -16.69 12.68
N SER A 144 -4.03 -17.29 12.26
CA SER A 144 -3.51 -17.17 10.89
C SER A 144 -4.48 -17.77 9.86
N MET A 145 -5.09 -18.92 10.17
CA MET A 145 -6.12 -19.54 9.33
C MET A 145 -7.38 -18.67 9.20
N LYS A 146 -7.86 -18.08 10.31
CA LYS A 146 -8.98 -17.11 10.27
C LYS A 146 -8.66 -15.93 9.37
N HIS A 147 -7.40 -15.48 9.36
CA HIS A 147 -6.99 -14.39 8.48
C HIS A 147 -6.98 -14.78 7.00
N LEU A 148 -6.63 -16.02 6.67
CA LEU A 148 -6.73 -16.55 5.30
C LEU A 148 -8.20 -16.64 4.85
N GLU A 149 -9.08 -17.21 5.69
CA GLU A 149 -10.51 -17.29 5.41
C GLU A 149 -11.13 -15.91 5.16
N ALA A 150 -10.76 -14.91 5.98
CA ALA A 150 -11.23 -13.55 5.80
C ALA A 150 -10.72 -12.92 4.50
N LEU A 151 -9.48 -13.18 4.08
CA LEU A 151 -8.92 -12.68 2.81
C LEU A 151 -9.61 -13.29 1.60
N ASP A 152 -9.97 -14.58 1.67
CA ASP A 152 -10.70 -15.29 0.63
C ASP A 152 -12.14 -14.80 0.51
N GLY A 153 -12.79 -14.52 1.65
CA GLY A 153 -14.15 -13.99 1.71
C GLY A 153 -14.31 -12.54 1.24
N LEU A 154 -13.23 -11.78 1.05
CA LEU A 154 -13.31 -10.40 0.54
C LEU A 154 -13.82 -10.39 -0.90
N SER A 155 -14.89 -9.67 -1.20
CA SER A 155 -15.32 -9.44 -2.58
C SER A 155 -14.49 -8.29 -3.19
N ILE A 156 -13.39 -8.63 -3.85
CA ILE A 156 -12.40 -7.64 -4.37
C ILE A 156 -12.71 -7.18 -5.81
N ILE A 157 -13.55 -7.92 -6.53
CA ILE A 157 -13.96 -7.60 -7.89
C ILE A 157 -15.46 -7.31 -7.85
N LYS A 158 -15.86 -6.13 -8.30
CA LYS A 158 -17.26 -5.72 -8.48
C LYS A 158 -17.50 -5.44 -9.97
N GLU A 159 -18.76 -5.37 -10.39
CA GLU A 159 -19.11 -5.16 -11.81
C GLU A 159 -18.45 -3.91 -12.42
N ASP A 160 -18.13 -2.89 -11.60
CA ASP A 160 -17.48 -1.65 -12.04
C ASP A 160 -15.94 -1.68 -12.01
N THR A 161 -15.31 -2.81 -11.67
CA THR A 161 -13.84 -2.91 -11.62
C THR A 161 -13.23 -3.12 -13.00
N SER A 162 -12.29 -2.25 -13.38
CA SER A 162 -11.50 -2.44 -14.60
C SER A 162 -10.70 -3.75 -14.52
N GLU A 163 -10.52 -4.43 -15.65
CA GLU A 163 -9.75 -5.69 -15.74
C GLU A 163 -8.33 -5.54 -15.17
N THR A 164 -7.70 -4.37 -15.38
CA THR A 164 -6.39 -4.00 -14.82
C THR A 164 -6.40 -3.77 -13.31
N GLN A 165 -7.53 -3.37 -12.73
CA GLN A 165 -7.68 -3.29 -11.27
C GLN A 165 -7.91 -4.66 -10.68
N ALA A 166 -8.73 -5.49 -11.34
CA ALA A 166 -9.02 -6.85 -10.92
C ALA A 166 -7.74 -7.70 -10.85
N THR A 167 -6.81 -7.56 -11.81
CA THR A 167 -5.51 -8.24 -11.76
C THR A 167 -4.64 -7.75 -10.59
N ARG A 168 -4.45 -6.43 -10.44
CA ARG A 168 -3.67 -5.85 -9.33
C ARG A 168 -4.22 -6.26 -7.96
N ASN A 169 -5.53 -6.30 -7.84
CA ASN A 169 -6.24 -6.73 -6.65
C ASN A 169 -6.00 -8.21 -6.31
N ARG A 170 -6.05 -9.10 -7.32
CA ARG A 170 -5.73 -10.52 -7.16
C ARG A 170 -4.27 -10.72 -6.77
N GLU A 171 -3.35 -10.01 -7.42
CA GLU A 171 -1.92 -10.04 -7.11
C GLU A 171 -1.66 -9.62 -5.66
N LYS A 172 -2.29 -8.52 -5.21
CA LYS A 172 -2.14 -8.05 -3.83
C LYS A 172 -2.71 -9.05 -2.82
N ARG A 173 -3.90 -9.62 -3.07
CA ARG A 173 -4.44 -10.70 -2.21
C ARG A 173 -3.48 -11.88 -2.16
N LYS A 174 -2.98 -12.34 -3.31
CA LYS A 174 -2.06 -13.47 -3.38
C LYS A 174 -0.79 -13.20 -2.57
N SER A 175 -0.20 -12.02 -2.70
CA SER A 175 0.97 -11.62 -1.91
C SER A 175 0.71 -11.65 -0.40
N LEU A 176 -0.50 -11.27 0.06
CA LEU A 176 -0.86 -11.35 1.49
C LEU A 176 -1.02 -12.78 1.96
N ILE A 177 -1.68 -13.63 1.15
CA ILE A 177 -1.84 -15.06 1.43
C ILE A 177 -0.46 -15.74 1.53
N ASP A 178 0.44 -15.46 0.58
CA ASP A 178 1.81 -15.99 0.57
C ASP A 178 2.60 -15.54 1.81
N GLY A 179 2.39 -14.29 2.26
CA GLY A 179 2.95 -13.78 3.51
C GLY A 179 2.47 -14.54 4.75
N ILE A 180 1.16 -14.78 4.88
CA ILE A 180 0.60 -15.54 6.01
C ILE A 180 1.06 -17.00 5.97
N ASN A 181 1.10 -17.63 4.79
CA ASN A 181 1.62 -18.99 4.62
C ASN A 181 3.09 -19.10 5.02
N THR A 182 3.89 -18.07 4.74
CA THR A 182 5.30 -18.02 5.17
C THR A 182 5.40 -18.01 6.69
N LEU A 183 4.54 -17.25 7.39
CA LEU A 183 4.47 -17.25 8.86
C LEU A 183 3.98 -18.57 9.43
N LEU A 184 2.98 -19.22 8.80
CA LEU A 184 2.51 -20.55 9.18
C LEU A 184 3.64 -21.60 9.07
N ASN A 185 4.38 -21.59 7.97
CA ASN A 185 5.54 -22.46 7.79
C ASN A 185 6.63 -22.19 8.84
N GLY A 186 6.80 -20.94 9.26
CA GLY A 186 7.67 -20.56 10.38
C GLY A 186 7.18 -21.16 11.70
N ASN A 187 5.89 -21.04 11.98
CA ASN A 187 5.25 -21.59 13.17
C ASN A 187 5.38 -23.13 13.24
N ASP A 188 5.22 -23.83 12.11
CA ASP A 188 5.41 -25.29 12.04
C ASP A 188 6.85 -25.71 12.38
N LYS A 189 7.85 -24.91 11.99
CA LYS A 189 9.24 -25.14 12.42
C LYS A 189 9.41 -24.93 13.93
N LEU A 190 8.76 -23.93 14.50
CA LEU A 190 8.77 -23.70 15.95
C LEU A 190 8.09 -24.83 16.72
N ILE A 191 7.00 -25.40 16.19
CA ILE A 191 6.35 -26.60 16.75
C ILE A 191 7.32 -27.77 16.80
N ARG A 192 7.98 -28.09 15.68
CA ARG A 192 8.98 -29.17 15.62
C ARG A 192 10.13 -28.94 16.61
N ARG A 193 10.64 -27.71 16.66
CA ARG A 193 11.72 -27.32 17.59
C ARG A 193 11.29 -27.48 19.04
N LEU A 194 10.05 -27.10 19.38
CA LEU A 194 9.48 -27.31 20.71
C LEU A 194 9.31 -28.80 21.06
N GLU A 195 8.90 -29.63 20.10
CA GLU A 195 8.80 -31.08 20.29
C GLU A 195 10.17 -31.72 20.54
N GLU A 196 11.20 -31.33 19.78
CA GLU A 196 12.58 -31.76 20.01
C GLU A 196 13.08 -31.34 21.39
N TYR A 197 12.80 -30.10 21.79
CA TYR A 197 13.13 -29.59 23.12
C TYR A 197 12.44 -30.41 24.23
N LYS A 198 11.16 -30.72 24.07
CA LYS A 198 10.40 -31.56 24.99
C LYS A 198 10.99 -32.97 25.12
N LYS A 199 11.38 -33.59 24.02
CA LYS A 199 12.04 -34.91 24.02
C LYS A 199 13.36 -34.89 24.78
N LYS A 200 14.18 -33.86 24.54
CA LYS A 200 15.44 -33.64 25.28
C LYS A 200 15.20 -33.52 26.80
N LEU A 201 14.18 -32.78 27.21
CA LEU A 201 13.81 -32.65 28.63
C LEU A 201 13.38 -33.97 29.27
N LEU A 202 12.73 -34.86 28.51
CA LEU A 202 12.29 -36.17 28.97
C LEU A 202 13.39 -37.23 28.94
N GLY A 203 14.60 -36.88 28.48
CA GLY A 203 15.73 -37.81 28.38
C GLY A 203 15.62 -38.80 27.21
N GLU A 204 14.71 -38.55 26.26
CA GLU A 204 14.68 -39.29 25.00
C GLU A 204 15.86 -38.81 24.15
N ILE A 205 16.96 -39.58 24.16
CA ILE A 205 18.15 -39.31 23.37
C ILE A 205 17.76 -39.31 21.89
N ILE A 206 17.88 -38.16 21.23
CA ILE A 206 17.85 -38.04 19.77
C ILE A 206 19.32 -38.08 19.33
N GLU A 207 19.79 -39.26 18.91
CA GLU A 207 21.03 -39.41 18.12
C GLU A 207 20.86 -38.81 16.72
#